data_AF-A0A7K4QJQ6-F1
#
_entry.id   AF-A0A7K4QJQ6-F1
#
_cell.length_a   1.000
_cell.length_b   1.000
_cell.length_c   1.000
_cell.angle_alpha   90.00
_cell.angle_beta   90.00
_cell.angle_gamma   90.00
#
_symmetry.space_group_name_H-M   'P 1'
#
loop_
_entity.id
_entity.type
_entity.pdbx_description
1 polymer ?
#
loop_
_entity_poly.entity_id
_entity_poly.type
_entity_poly.pdbx_seq_one_letter_code
_entity_poly.pdbx_strand_id
1 'polypeptide(L)'
;CPSMCKCTTEDTVLCNRAGLKALPGEIAASTISLNLSDNYLRTLTTNSFRNLTFLHSLWLDGNNLTFLTPGTFHALNKLQELHLSRNPRLTYLHANTFRGLLNLISLDLSHCNIFEIHPLLFSHLPFLESLDLASNNMRYVPQAFSNLSSLTRLNLYLNNNQISLISDSAFSYLHKLHFVHLSKNNLSSLP
;
A
#
# COMPACT_ATOMS: atom_id res chain seq x y z
N CYS A 1 15.28 -17.74 -13.04
CA CYS A 1 13.89 -17.22 -13.10
C CYS A 1 12.96 -18.31 -12.57
N PRO A 2 11.98 -18.01 -11.70
CA PRO A 2 11.04 -19.03 -11.25
C PRO A 2 10.22 -19.62 -12.41
N SER A 3 9.91 -20.91 -12.36
CA SER A 3 9.30 -21.66 -13.47
C SER A 3 7.93 -21.14 -13.92
N MET A 4 7.15 -20.58 -12.99
CA MET A 4 5.81 -20.05 -13.24
C MET A 4 5.82 -18.58 -13.66
N CYS A 5 7.01 -17.98 -13.81
CA CYS A 5 7.19 -16.55 -14.04
C CYS A 5 7.98 -16.28 -15.32
N LYS A 6 7.88 -15.04 -15.82
CA LYS A 6 8.70 -14.52 -16.91
C LYS A 6 9.67 -13.50 -16.34
N CYS A 7 10.95 -13.61 -16.66
CA CYS A 7 11.96 -12.65 -16.24
C CYS A 7 12.49 -11.90 -17.46
N THR A 8 12.66 -10.59 -17.35
CA THR A 8 13.20 -9.74 -18.42
C THR A 8 14.66 -9.39 -18.14
N THR A 9 15.32 -8.77 -19.12
CA THR A 9 16.68 -8.23 -18.99
C THR A 9 16.78 -7.01 -18.08
N GLU A 10 15.64 -6.40 -17.71
CA GLU A 10 15.56 -5.22 -16.84
C GLU A 10 15.32 -5.61 -15.37
N ASP A 11 15.81 -6.79 -14.96
CA ASP A 11 15.63 -7.33 -13.62
C ASP A 11 14.16 -7.34 -13.13
N THR A 12 13.23 -7.48 -14.08
CA THR A 12 11.78 -7.53 -13.81
C THR A 12 11.32 -8.98 -13.81
N VAL A 13 10.62 -9.38 -12.74
CA VAL A 13 10.06 -10.71 -12.55
C VAL A 13 8.54 -10.62 -12.58
N LEU A 14 7.94 -11.16 -13.65
CA LEU A 14 6.51 -11.17 -13.92
C LEU A 14 5.91 -12.53 -13.57
N CYS A 15 5.25 -12.60 -12.43
CA CYS A 15 4.54 -13.77 -11.91
C CYS A 15 3.02 -13.54 -11.84
N ASN A 16 2.49 -12.57 -12.59
CA ASN A 16 1.07 -12.24 -12.55
C ASN A 16 0.21 -13.38 -13.12
N ARG A 17 -0.93 -13.68 -12.50
CA ARG A 17 -1.87 -14.73 -12.94
C ARG A 17 -1.25 -16.14 -13.04
N ALA A 18 -0.19 -16.40 -12.27
CA ALA A 18 0.53 -17.67 -12.27
C ALA A 18 -0.12 -18.75 -11.37
N GLY A 19 -1.23 -18.43 -10.70
CA GLY A 19 -1.93 -19.34 -9.80
C GLY A 19 -1.20 -19.59 -8.48
N LEU A 20 -0.33 -18.65 -8.08
CA LEU A 20 0.53 -18.78 -6.91
C LEU A 20 -0.28 -18.74 -5.60
N LYS A 21 -0.14 -19.79 -4.79
CA LYS A 21 -0.66 -19.83 -3.41
C LYS A 21 0.38 -19.42 -2.37
N ALA A 22 1.64 -19.43 -2.76
CA ALA A 22 2.80 -19.01 -1.99
C ALA A 22 3.79 -18.34 -2.94
N LEU A 23 4.74 -17.58 -2.39
CA LEU A 23 5.81 -16.99 -3.19
C LEU A 23 6.62 -18.08 -3.90
N PRO A 24 6.99 -17.89 -5.17
CA PRO A 24 7.80 -18.86 -5.89
C PRO A 24 9.21 -18.90 -5.29
N GLY A 25 9.84 -20.08 -5.31
CA GLY A 25 11.24 -20.22 -4.91
C GLY A 25 12.18 -19.43 -5.83
N GLU A 26 13.26 -18.90 -5.25
CA GLU A 26 14.38 -18.27 -5.97
C GLU A 26 14.02 -17.08 -6.87
N ILE A 27 13.40 -16.06 -6.27
CA ILE A 27 13.39 -14.71 -6.85
C ILE A 27 14.79 -14.12 -6.70
N ALA A 28 15.39 -13.67 -7.80
CA ALA A 28 16.76 -13.14 -7.80
C ALA A 28 16.87 -11.91 -6.90
N ALA A 29 17.92 -11.83 -6.07
CA ALA A 29 18.11 -10.71 -5.15
C ALA A 29 18.33 -9.36 -5.87
N SER A 30 18.76 -9.39 -7.14
CA SER A 30 18.89 -8.22 -8.01
C SER A 30 17.56 -7.70 -8.57
N THR A 31 16.44 -8.40 -8.35
CA THR A 31 15.12 -8.01 -8.89
C THR A 31 14.78 -6.56 -8.51
N ILE A 32 14.51 -5.75 -9.52
CA ILE A 32 14.11 -4.34 -9.39
C ILE A 32 12.59 -4.23 -9.31
N SER A 33 11.89 -5.05 -10.09
CA SER A 33 10.44 -4.99 -10.24
C SER A 33 9.83 -6.39 -10.12
N LEU A 34 8.91 -6.58 -9.18
CA LEU A 34 8.29 -7.88 -8.92
C LEU A 34 6.77 -7.79 -9.01
N ASN A 35 6.21 -8.42 -10.04
CA ASN A 35 4.77 -8.47 -10.24
C ASN A 35 4.21 -9.82 -9.79
N LEU A 36 3.49 -9.83 -8.67
CA LEU A 36 2.77 -10.97 -8.09
C LEU A 36 1.25 -10.76 -8.13
N SER A 37 0.76 -9.85 -8.97
CA SER A 37 -0.66 -9.52 -9.05
C SER A 37 -1.52 -10.68 -9.56
N ASP A 38 -2.81 -10.64 -9.23
CA ASP A 38 -3.83 -11.60 -9.67
C ASP A 38 -3.45 -13.06 -9.35
N ASN A 39 -2.96 -13.31 -8.13
CA ASN A 39 -2.64 -14.63 -7.61
C ASN A 39 -3.53 -14.99 -6.40
N TYR A 40 -3.18 -16.06 -5.68
CA TYR A 40 -3.96 -16.56 -4.53
C TYR A 40 -3.16 -16.47 -3.21
N LEU A 41 -2.24 -15.51 -3.10
CA LEU A 41 -1.46 -15.31 -1.87
C LEU A 41 -2.39 -14.90 -0.73
N ARG A 42 -2.18 -15.47 0.46
CA ARG A 42 -3.04 -15.24 1.64
C ARG A 42 -2.36 -14.51 2.78
N THR A 43 -1.08 -14.78 2.98
CA THR A 43 -0.30 -14.27 4.11
C THR A 43 1.11 -13.98 3.63
N LEU A 44 1.70 -12.89 4.15
CA LEU A 44 3.09 -12.55 3.89
C LEU A 44 3.79 -12.31 5.24
N THR A 45 4.96 -12.92 5.41
CA THR A 45 5.73 -12.90 6.65
C THR A 45 6.91 -11.95 6.54
N THR A 46 7.65 -11.75 7.63
CA THR A 46 8.90 -10.98 7.62
C THR A 46 9.98 -11.57 6.71
N ASN A 47 9.91 -12.87 6.38
CA ASN A 47 10.87 -13.51 5.49
C ASN A 47 10.45 -13.47 4.01
N SER A 48 9.21 -13.07 3.70
CA SER A 48 8.66 -13.10 2.33
C SER A 48 9.52 -12.38 1.30
N PHE A 49 10.04 -11.20 1.63
CA PHE A 49 10.83 -10.37 0.70
C PHE A 49 12.21 -9.99 1.26
N ARG A 50 12.69 -10.72 2.28
CA ARG A 50 13.90 -10.34 3.05
C ARG A 50 15.15 -10.14 2.19
N ASN A 51 15.26 -10.88 1.08
CA ASN A 51 16.43 -10.85 0.21
C ASN A 51 16.29 -9.90 -1.00
N LEU A 52 15.13 -9.25 -1.17
CA LEU A 52 14.84 -8.41 -2.34
C LEU A 52 15.16 -6.94 -2.06
N THR A 53 16.37 -6.65 -1.59
CA THR A 53 16.77 -5.32 -1.12
C THR A 53 16.95 -4.29 -2.24
N PHE A 54 16.92 -4.72 -3.51
CA PHE A 54 17.00 -3.87 -4.70
C PHE A 54 15.63 -3.53 -5.30
N LEU A 55 14.54 -4.00 -4.70
CA LEU A 55 13.21 -3.83 -5.24
C LEU A 55 12.76 -2.37 -5.16
N HIS A 56 12.30 -1.83 -6.29
CA HIS A 56 11.72 -0.50 -6.45
C HIS A 56 10.19 -0.56 -6.59
N SER A 57 9.66 -1.57 -7.30
CA SER A 57 8.22 -1.74 -7.47
C SER A 57 7.75 -3.15 -7.11
N LEU A 58 6.67 -3.23 -6.32
CA LEU A 58 6.06 -4.48 -5.88
C LEU A 58 4.55 -4.45 -6.10
N TRP A 59 4.05 -5.33 -6.98
CA TRP A 59 2.62 -5.49 -7.24
C TRP A 59 2.09 -6.75 -6.56
N LEU A 60 1.19 -6.57 -5.61
CA LEU A 60 0.46 -7.62 -4.87
C LEU A 60 -1.05 -7.52 -5.08
N ASP A 61 -1.47 -6.77 -6.09
CA ASP A 61 -2.88 -6.50 -6.39
C ASP A 61 -3.66 -7.78 -6.67
N GLY A 62 -4.95 -7.80 -6.38
CA GLY A 62 -5.82 -8.90 -6.79
C GLY A 62 -5.44 -10.26 -6.20
N ASN A 63 -4.84 -10.25 -5.01
CA ASN A 63 -4.59 -11.46 -4.23
C ASN A 63 -5.72 -11.70 -3.21
N ASN A 64 -5.53 -12.68 -2.33
CA ASN A 64 -6.45 -12.96 -1.23
C ASN A 64 -5.76 -12.71 0.12
N LEU A 65 -4.97 -11.63 0.21
CA LEU A 65 -4.24 -11.28 1.41
C LEU A 65 -5.22 -11.01 2.54
N THR A 66 -4.98 -11.67 3.67
CA THR A 66 -5.79 -11.57 4.90
C THR A 66 -5.01 -10.92 6.03
N PHE A 67 -3.69 -11.08 6.03
CA PHE A 67 -2.81 -10.58 7.07
C PHE A 67 -1.41 -10.33 6.52
N LEU A 68 -0.84 -9.18 6.90
CA LEU A 68 0.55 -8.83 6.70
C LEU A 68 1.22 -8.78 8.06
N THR A 69 2.22 -9.65 8.30
CA THR A 69 2.98 -9.62 9.54
C THR A 69 3.62 -8.23 9.74
N PRO A 70 3.65 -7.68 10.97
CA PRO A 70 4.39 -6.46 11.22
C PRO A 70 5.83 -6.54 10.72
N GLY A 71 6.26 -5.60 9.87
CA GLY A 71 7.56 -5.63 9.23
C GLY A 71 7.70 -6.59 8.04
N THR A 72 6.60 -7.03 7.40
CA THR A 72 6.67 -7.82 6.15
C THR A 72 7.60 -7.20 5.10
N PHE A 73 7.67 -5.87 5.03
CA PHE A 73 8.46 -5.14 4.04
C PHE A 73 9.76 -4.51 4.59
N HIS A 74 10.21 -4.91 5.79
CA HIS A 74 11.30 -4.22 6.50
C HIS A 74 12.63 -4.15 5.76
N ALA A 75 12.90 -5.10 4.85
CA ALA A 75 14.13 -5.15 4.07
C ALA A 75 14.08 -4.30 2.78
N LEU A 76 12.90 -3.81 2.39
CA LEU A 76 12.65 -3.16 1.10
C LEU A 76 12.91 -1.65 1.17
N ASN A 77 14.11 -1.27 1.62
CA ASN A 77 14.45 0.13 1.85
C ASN A 77 14.50 0.98 0.56
N LYS A 78 14.65 0.36 -0.63
CA LYS A 78 14.62 1.04 -1.94
C LYS A 78 13.24 1.07 -2.60
N LEU A 79 12.23 0.47 -1.98
CA LEU A 79 10.90 0.37 -2.58
C LEU A 79 10.28 1.75 -2.71
N GLN A 80 9.84 2.08 -3.91
CA GLN A 80 9.18 3.33 -4.27
C GLN A 80 7.68 3.15 -4.50
N GLU A 81 7.28 1.99 -5.01
CA GLU A 81 5.88 1.69 -5.35
C GLU A 81 5.43 0.38 -4.70
N LEU A 82 4.36 0.45 -3.91
CA LEU A 82 3.72 -0.71 -3.31
C LEU A 82 2.24 -0.73 -3.66
N HIS A 83 1.84 -1.75 -4.41
CA HIS A 83 0.45 -1.95 -4.80
C HIS A 83 -0.15 -3.14 -4.07
N LEU A 84 -1.15 -2.87 -3.23
CA LEU A 84 -1.87 -3.87 -2.43
C LEU A 84 -3.36 -3.88 -2.76
N SER A 85 -3.77 -3.24 -3.86
CA SER A 85 -5.17 -3.05 -4.20
C SER A 85 -5.90 -4.38 -4.40
N ARG A 86 -7.24 -4.35 -4.31
CA ARG A 86 -8.09 -5.52 -4.58
C ARG A 86 -7.71 -6.75 -3.74
N ASN A 87 -7.37 -6.53 -2.46
CA ASN A 87 -7.23 -7.58 -1.45
C ASN A 87 -8.39 -7.46 -0.44
N PRO A 88 -9.60 -7.96 -0.77
CA PRO A 88 -10.84 -7.63 -0.04
C PRO A 88 -10.90 -8.19 1.39
N ARG A 89 -9.94 -9.03 1.78
CA ARG A 89 -9.82 -9.58 3.13
C ARG A 89 -8.72 -8.90 3.96
N LEU A 90 -8.01 -7.92 3.40
CA LEU A 90 -6.96 -7.16 4.09
C LEU A 90 -7.57 -5.92 4.75
N THR A 91 -8.50 -6.14 5.67
CA THR A 91 -9.31 -5.07 6.28
C THR A 91 -8.58 -4.32 7.40
N TYR A 92 -7.47 -4.88 7.90
CA TYR A 92 -6.68 -4.31 9.00
C TYR A 92 -5.19 -4.34 8.69
N LEU A 93 -4.50 -3.25 9.03
CA LEU A 93 -3.05 -3.09 8.90
C LEU A 93 -2.48 -2.63 10.24
N HIS A 94 -1.44 -3.31 10.70
CA HIS A 94 -0.77 -3.00 11.96
C HIS A 94 0.12 -1.76 11.81
N ALA A 95 0.37 -1.04 12.91
CA ALA A 95 1.23 0.16 12.95
C ALA A 95 2.58 0.01 12.23
N ASN A 96 3.15 -1.19 12.32
CA ASN A 96 4.47 -1.52 11.79
C ASN A 96 4.43 -2.28 10.45
N THR A 97 3.29 -2.38 9.78
CA THR A 97 3.17 -3.06 8.47
C THR A 97 4.15 -2.45 7.45
N PHE A 98 4.23 -1.12 7.38
CA PHE A 98 5.08 -0.40 6.43
C PHE A 98 6.44 0.02 6.99
N ARG A 99 6.85 -0.51 8.15
CA ARG A 99 8.17 -0.22 8.72
C ARG A 99 9.26 -0.67 7.75
N GLY A 100 10.24 0.21 7.50
CA GLY A 100 11.39 -0.03 6.63
C GLY A 100 11.23 0.48 5.19
N LEU A 101 10.04 0.93 4.81
CA LEU A 101 9.74 1.52 3.50
C LEU A 101 10.19 2.99 3.41
N LEU A 102 11.50 3.21 3.62
CA LEU A 102 12.09 4.53 3.80
C LEU A 102 12.12 5.40 2.56
N ASN A 103 11.88 4.84 1.36
CA ASN A 103 11.88 5.55 0.09
C ASN A 103 10.55 5.39 -0.67
N LEU A 104 9.47 4.99 0.02
CA LEU A 104 8.18 4.76 -0.63
C LEU A 104 7.55 6.09 -1.04
N ILE A 105 7.16 6.17 -2.31
CA ILE A 105 6.56 7.33 -2.96
C ILE A 105 5.07 7.10 -3.22
N SER A 106 4.70 5.87 -3.61
CA SER A 106 3.32 5.51 -3.95
C SER A 106 2.85 4.28 -3.19
N LEU A 107 1.69 4.41 -2.54
CA LEU A 107 1.02 3.32 -1.83
C LEU A 107 -0.43 3.21 -2.28
N ASP A 108 -0.79 2.06 -2.82
CA ASP A 108 -2.16 1.74 -3.22
C ASP A 108 -2.78 0.69 -2.28
N LEU A 109 -3.80 1.11 -1.54
CA LEU A 109 -4.61 0.32 -0.62
C LEU A 109 -6.10 0.35 -1.02
N SER A 110 -6.39 0.67 -2.28
CA SER A 110 -7.75 0.74 -2.79
C SER A 110 -8.42 -0.64 -2.85
N HIS A 111 -9.74 -0.68 -2.71
CA HIS A 111 -10.51 -1.94 -2.81
C HIS A 111 -10.09 -3.04 -1.81
N CYS A 112 -9.73 -2.68 -0.57
CA CYS A 112 -9.31 -3.61 0.48
C CYS A 112 -10.36 -3.81 1.59
N ASN A 113 -11.54 -3.19 1.46
CA ASN A 113 -12.60 -3.16 2.47
C ASN A 113 -12.15 -2.56 3.82
N ILE A 114 -11.15 -1.67 3.80
CA ILE A 114 -10.63 -1.00 4.99
C ILE A 114 -11.69 -0.04 5.52
N PHE A 115 -12.02 -0.14 6.80
CA PHE A 115 -12.97 0.78 7.47
C PHE A 115 -12.30 1.65 8.53
N GLU A 116 -11.13 1.24 9.02
CA GLU A 116 -10.34 1.94 10.04
C GLU A 116 -8.85 1.83 9.71
N ILE A 117 -8.09 2.88 10.03
CA ILE A 117 -6.65 2.94 9.85
C ILE A 117 -5.98 3.18 11.20
N HIS A 118 -5.01 2.34 11.54
CA HIS A 118 -4.23 2.50 12.77
C HIS A 118 -3.53 3.88 12.80
N PRO A 119 -3.57 4.64 13.92
CA PRO A 119 -3.05 6.02 13.98
C PRO A 119 -1.57 6.19 13.61
N LEU A 120 -0.77 5.14 13.73
CA LEU A 120 0.67 5.14 13.40
C LEU A 120 1.01 4.42 12.08
N LEU A 121 0.02 3.97 11.30
CA LEU A 121 0.27 3.13 10.12
C LEU A 121 1.25 3.79 9.12
N PHE A 122 1.15 5.10 8.96
CA PHE A 122 1.95 5.87 8.00
C PHE A 122 3.17 6.58 8.61
N SER A 123 3.47 6.35 9.89
CA SER A 123 4.56 7.09 10.59
C SER A 123 5.97 6.80 10.06
N HIS A 124 6.12 5.78 9.22
CA HIS A 124 7.41 5.33 8.67
C HIS A 124 7.57 5.66 7.18
N LEU A 125 6.75 6.57 6.63
CA LEU A 125 6.70 6.88 5.19
C LEU A 125 7.09 8.36 4.92
N PRO A 126 8.36 8.75 5.09
CA PRO A 126 8.79 10.15 5.06
C PRO A 126 8.76 10.81 3.67
N PHE A 127 8.64 10.04 2.60
CA PHE A 127 8.64 10.54 1.20
C PHE A 127 7.39 10.12 0.42
N LEU A 128 6.31 9.73 1.10
CA LEU A 128 5.08 9.34 0.41
C LEU A 128 4.49 10.54 -0.32
N GLU A 129 4.18 10.42 -1.61
CA GLU A 129 3.57 11.49 -2.40
C GLU A 129 2.17 11.12 -2.89
N SER A 130 1.86 9.83 -2.99
CA SER A 130 0.56 9.34 -3.44
C SER A 130 0.04 8.24 -2.51
N LEU A 131 -1.14 8.45 -1.96
CA LEU A 131 -1.85 7.46 -1.14
C LEU A 131 -3.25 7.24 -1.70
N ASP A 132 -3.47 6.03 -2.22
CA ASP A 132 -4.78 5.61 -2.71
C ASP A 132 -5.50 4.74 -1.67
N LEU A 133 -6.61 5.26 -1.17
CA LEU A 133 -7.54 4.59 -0.25
C LEU A 133 -8.96 4.56 -0.83
N ALA A 134 -9.10 4.73 -2.15
CA ALA A 134 -10.37 4.74 -2.83
C ALA A 134 -11.10 3.39 -2.71
N SER A 135 -12.42 3.42 -2.82
CA SER A 135 -13.27 2.23 -2.82
C SER A 135 -13.07 1.34 -1.59
N ASN A 136 -13.01 1.98 -0.42
CA ASN A 136 -12.95 1.34 0.89
C ASN A 136 -14.24 1.66 1.67
N ASN A 137 -14.29 1.32 2.97
CA ASN A 137 -15.46 1.46 3.82
C ASN A 137 -15.26 2.51 4.93
N MET A 138 -14.39 3.50 4.72
CA MET A 138 -14.08 4.51 5.74
C MET A 138 -15.26 5.46 5.94
N ARG A 139 -15.60 5.75 7.20
CA ARG A 139 -16.68 6.68 7.58
C ARG A 139 -16.20 8.07 7.99
N TYR A 140 -14.90 8.20 8.25
CA TYR A 140 -14.25 9.41 8.72
C TYR A 140 -12.87 9.54 8.08
N VAL A 141 -12.33 10.76 8.05
CA VAL A 141 -10.92 10.99 7.71
C VAL A 141 -10.04 10.47 8.84
N PRO A 142 -9.10 9.55 8.59
CA PRO A 142 -8.25 8.98 9.63
C PRO A 142 -7.27 9.99 10.25
N GLN A 143 -7.15 9.96 11.59
CA GLN A 143 -6.12 10.73 12.31
C GLN A 143 -4.70 10.36 11.87
N ALA A 144 -4.49 9.15 11.35
CA ALA A 144 -3.19 8.68 10.87
C ALA A 144 -2.54 9.61 9.82
N PHE A 145 -3.33 10.43 9.11
CA PHE A 145 -2.83 11.40 8.15
C PHE A 145 -2.01 12.53 8.81
N SER A 146 -2.13 12.77 10.12
CA SER A 146 -1.28 13.74 10.81
C SER A 146 0.21 13.36 10.76
N ASN A 147 0.55 12.08 10.57
CA ASN A 147 1.95 11.65 10.42
C ASN A 147 2.54 11.98 9.05
N LEU A 148 1.70 12.41 8.10
CA LEU A 148 2.10 12.80 6.75
C LEU A 148 2.37 14.32 6.64
N SER A 149 2.48 15.01 7.78
CA SER A 149 2.64 16.48 7.84
C SER A 149 3.96 17.00 7.29
N SER A 150 5.01 16.18 7.32
CA SER A 150 6.37 16.56 6.91
C SER A 150 6.63 16.36 5.41
N LEU A 151 5.65 15.82 4.67
CA LEU A 151 5.79 15.55 3.24
C LEU A 151 5.91 16.86 2.45
N THR A 152 6.51 16.78 1.25
CA THR A 152 6.70 17.92 0.34
C THR A 152 5.52 18.14 -0.60
N ARG A 153 4.82 17.05 -0.96
CA ARG A 153 3.64 17.00 -1.82
C ARG A 153 2.85 15.74 -1.46
N LEU A 154 1.53 15.83 -1.40
CA LEU A 154 0.68 14.67 -1.17
C LEU A 154 -0.60 14.74 -2.03
N ASN A 155 -0.89 13.63 -2.72
CA ASN A 155 -2.15 13.36 -3.41
C ASN A 155 -2.90 12.27 -2.63
N LEU A 156 -4.12 12.58 -2.19
CA LEU A 156 -4.97 11.66 -1.44
C LEU A 156 -6.21 11.27 -2.23
N TYR A 157 -6.42 9.96 -2.40
CA TYR A 157 -7.63 9.43 -3.03
C TYR A 157 -8.50 8.76 -1.97
N LEU A 158 -9.65 9.38 -1.69
CA LEU A 158 -10.62 8.94 -0.68
C LEU A 158 -12.01 8.70 -1.29
N ASN A 159 -12.13 8.70 -2.62
CA ASN A 159 -13.40 8.54 -3.28
C ASN A 159 -13.99 7.15 -3.10
N ASN A 160 -15.30 7.03 -3.30
CA ASN A 160 -16.03 5.78 -3.14
C ASN A 160 -15.85 5.18 -1.73
N ASN A 161 -15.81 6.02 -0.70
CA ASN A 161 -15.87 5.61 0.70
C ASN A 161 -17.25 5.98 1.28
N GLN A 162 -17.41 5.87 2.60
CA GLN A 162 -18.64 6.19 3.33
C GLN A 162 -18.45 7.42 4.21
N ILE A 163 -17.52 8.32 3.87
CA ILE A 163 -17.17 9.46 4.70
C ILE A 163 -18.37 10.41 4.75
N SER A 164 -18.90 10.65 5.94
CA SER A 164 -20.07 11.53 6.14
C SER A 164 -19.72 12.87 6.77
N LEU A 165 -18.59 12.93 7.48
CA LEU A 165 -18.14 14.13 8.17
C LEU A 165 -16.63 14.30 7.97
N ILE A 166 -16.23 15.51 7.63
CA ILE A 166 -14.84 15.97 7.62
C ILE A 166 -14.77 17.09 8.64
N SER A 167 -13.98 16.93 9.69
CA SER A 167 -13.76 18.02 10.64
C SER A 167 -12.89 19.11 10.02
N ASP A 168 -13.05 20.36 10.47
CA ASP A 168 -12.26 21.51 10.00
C ASP A 168 -10.74 21.29 10.17
N SER A 169 -10.35 20.46 11.15
CA SER A 169 -8.97 20.08 11.43
C SER A 169 -8.50 18.80 10.72
N ALA A 170 -9.35 18.11 9.95
CA ALA A 170 -9.04 16.79 9.38
C ALA A 170 -7.79 16.81 8.49
N PHE A 171 -7.56 17.93 7.80
CA PHE A 171 -6.42 18.13 6.90
C PHE A 171 -5.48 19.25 7.36
N SER A 172 -5.68 19.84 8.55
CA SER A 172 -4.90 21.01 8.98
C SER A 172 -3.41 20.74 9.12
N TYR A 173 -3.02 19.49 9.34
CA TYR A 173 -1.63 19.03 9.44
C TYR A 173 -0.97 18.80 8.07
N LEU A 174 -1.75 18.67 7.01
CA LEU A 174 -1.27 18.34 5.66
C LEU A 174 -0.94 19.61 4.87
N HIS A 175 0.02 20.40 5.34
CA HIS A 175 0.38 21.69 4.73
C HIS A 175 0.86 21.61 3.28
N LYS A 176 1.19 20.40 2.80
CA LYS A 176 1.62 20.11 1.43
C LYS A 176 0.63 19.23 0.66
N LEU A 177 -0.61 19.12 1.13
CA LEU A 177 -1.68 18.47 0.38
C LEU A 177 -1.88 19.22 -0.94
N HIS A 178 -1.60 18.55 -2.05
CA HIS A 178 -1.74 19.12 -3.38
C HIS A 178 -3.11 18.81 -3.98
N PHE A 179 -3.60 17.59 -3.74
CA PHE A 179 -4.84 17.10 -4.30
C PHE A 179 -5.53 16.17 -3.31
N VAL A 180 -6.86 16.29 -3.22
CA VAL A 180 -7.70 15.36 -2.47
C VAL A 180 -8.95 15.03 -3.28
N HIS A 181 -9.22 13.74 -3.45
CA HIS A 181 -10.38 13.25 -4.19
C HIS A 181 -11.41 12.64 -3.23
N LEU A 182 -12.52 13.34 -3.02
CA LEU A 182 -13.58 12.97 -2.07
C LEU A 182 -14.91 12.57 -2.74
N SER A 183 -14.94 12.45 -4.07
CA SER A 183 -16.18 12.13 -4.79
C SER A 183 -16.77 10.79 -4.33
N LYS A 184 -18.10 10.62 -4.48
CA LYS A 184 -18.80 9.38 -4.11
C LYS A 184 -18.58 8.98 -2.64
N ASN A 185 -18.60 9.96 -1.75
CA ASN A 185 -18.75 9.79 -0.30
C ASN A 185 -20.15 10.25 0.13
N ASN A 186 -20.47 10.16 1.43
CA ASN A 186 -21.76 10.57 1.99
C ASN A 186 -21.70 11.98 2.62
N LEU A 187 -20.95 12.90 2.01
CA LEU A 187 -20.69 14.23 2.54
C LEU A 187 -21.93 15.11 2.41
N SER A 188 -22.37 15.69 3.52
CA SER A 188 -23.44 16.71 3.53
C SER A 188 -22.91 18.11 3.26
N SER A 189 -21.64 18.37 3.58
CA SER A 189 -20.96 19.65 3.42
C SER A 189 -19.46 19.43 3.34
N LEU A 190 -18.73 20.39 2.77
CA LEU A 190 -17.28 20.49 2.88
C LEU A 190 -16.94 21.51 3.98
N PRO A 191 -15.88 21.27 4.78
CA PRO A 191 -15.35 22.27 5.71
C PRO A 191 -14.70 23.45 4.98
#